data_AF-A0A971K8E3-F1
#
_entry.id   AF-A0A971K8E3-F1
#
_cell.length_a   1.000
_cell.length_b   1.000
_cell.length_c   1.000
_cell.angle_alpha   90.00
_cell.angle_beta   90.00
_cell.angle_gamma   90.00
#
_symmetry.space_group_name_H-M   'P 1'
#
loop_
_entity.id
_entity.type
_entity.pdbx_description
1 polymer ?
#
loop_
_entity_poly.entity_id
_entity_poly.type
_entity_poly.pdbx_seq_one_letter_code
_entity_poly.pdbx_strand_id
1 'polypeptide(L)'
;MGAERTAQAAKKDQEQEDADACQDPVPPERSMISSAAVNMDIDRFNRGIIEIQEKLFDAEMQVTRLAIDLLGSCGGRISLNIEIPYLSISTGYRTFIVETFFFDEDLNRLAVAENSGLVAAWDEIDIQSKELIVNETYMLLTSDRIFNRLAEKEDIN
;
A
#
# COMPACT_ATOMS: atom_id res chain seq x y z
N MET A 1 -26.11 41.17 62.23
CA MET A 1 -25.33 42.06 63.12
C MET A 1 -23.91 42.04 62.57
N GLY A 2 -23.39 43.02 61.85
CA GLY A 2 -23.60 44.46 61.90
C GLY A 2 -22.20 45.06 62.04
N ALA A 3 -21.64 45.59 60.96
CA ALA A 3 -20.48 46.48 61.01
C ALA A 3 -20.45 47.31 59.73
N GLU A 4 -20.65 48.61 59.92
CA GLU A 4 -20.73 49.65 58.92
C GLU A 4 -19.32 50.14 58.52
N ARG A 5 -19.22 50.55 57.25
CA ARG A 5 -18.60 51.78 56.72
C ARG A 5 -17.26 52.28 57.28
N THR A 6 -16.33 52.56 56.36
CA THR A 6 -15.54 53.82 56.28
C THR A 6 -14.91 53.90 54.87
N ALA A 7 -15.24 54.91 54.05
CA ALA A 7 -14.47 56.18 53.84
C ALA A 7 -13.16 55.91 53.05
N GLN A 8 -12.74 56.56 51.97
CA GLN A 8 -12.84 57.94 51.42
C GLN A 8 -12.29 57.87 49.97
N ALA A 9 -12.94 58.44 48.95
CA ALA A 9 -12.73 59.79 48.39
C ALA A 9 -11.33 60.06 47.78
N ALA A 10 -11.24 60.19 46.44
CA ALA A 10 -10.38 61.17 45.75
C ALA A 10 -10.61 61.22 44.22
N LYS A 11 -11.04 62.40 43.74
CA LYS A 11 -10.67 63.14 42.50
C LYS A 11 -10.79 62.42 41.14
N LYS A 12 -11.70 62.87 40.24
CA LYS A 12 -11.52 63.96 39.25
C LYS A 12 -10.21 63.86 38.47
N ASP A 13 -10.31 63.55 37.17
CA ASP A 13 -9.79 64.30 36.01
C ASP A 13 -10.23 63.54 34.74
N GLN A 14 -11.12 64.12 33.92
CA GLN A 14 -10.82 64.63 32.57
C GLN A 14 -10.23 63.58 31.62
N GLU A 15 -11.02 63.17 30.63
CA GLU A 15 -10.58 63.10 29.23
C GLU A 15 -11.79 62.93 28.30
N GLN A 16 -11.92 63.89 27.40
CA GLN A 16 -12.93 64.04 26.37
C GLN A 16 -12.17 64.14 25.05
N GLU A 17 -12.70 63.48 24.02
CA GLU A 17 -12.36 63.59 22.59
C GLU A 17 -10.94 63.19 22.17
N ASP A 18 -10.84 62.08 21.44
CA ASP A 18 -10.59 62.17 20.01
C ASP A 18 -10.91 60.82 19.33
N ALA A 19 -11.91 60.87 18.46
CA ALA A 19 -12.23 59.81 17.53
C ALA A 19 -11.22 59.89 16.37
N ASP A 20 -10.10 59.17 16.52
CA ASP A 20 -9.10 59.06 15.46
C ASP A 20 -9.18 57.69 14.76
N ALA A 21 -8.93 57.76 13.46
CA ALA A 21 -9.28 56.80 12.43
C ALA A 21 -8.61 55.43 12.62
N CYS A 22 -9.44 54.39 12.67
CA CYS A 22 -9.05 53.04 12.26
C CYS A 22 -9.92 52.64 11.08
N GLN A 23 -9.60 53.16 9.89
CA GLN A 23 -9.99 52.48 8.66
C GLN A 23 -9.12 51.23 8.55
N ASP A 24 -9.71 50.07 8.78
CA ASP A 24 -9.06 48.80 8.47
C ASP A 24 -8.69 48.80 6.97
N PRO A 25 -7.44 48.48 6.60
CA PRO A 25 -7.10 48.33 5.19
C PRO A 25 -7.91 47.17 4.62
N VAL A 26 -8.69 47.46 3.57
CA VAL A 26 -9.36 46.44 2.74
C VAL A 26 -8.28 45.43 2.30
N PRO A 27 -8.43 44.13 2.61
CA PRO A 27 -7.43 43.14 2.23
C PRO A 27 -7.30 43.11 0.71
N PRO A 28 -6.08 43.02 0.16
CA PRO A 28 -5.89 42.88 -1.27
C PRO A 28 -6.67 41.67 -1.75
N GLU A 29 -7.38 41.86 -2.86
CA GLU A 29 -8.24 40.88 -3.51
C GLU A 29 -7.64 39.48 -3.40
N ARG A 30 -8.42 38.54 -2.85
CA ARG A 30 -8.11 37.12 -2.94
C ARG A 30 -7.85 36.83 -4.42
N SER A 31 -6.58 36.58 -4.74
CA SER A 31 -6.16 36.05 -6.02
C SER A 31 -7.15 34.97 -6.42
N MET A 32 -7.98 35.27 -7.43
CA MET A 32 -8.82 34.27 -8.05
C MET A 32 -7.85 33.35 -8.78
N ILE A 33 -7.34 32.35 -8.07
CA ILE A 33 -6.78 31.18 -8.71
C ILE A 33 -7.93 30.65 -9.56
N SER A 34 -7.82 30.86 -10.87
CA SER A 34 -8.81 30.46 -11.85
C SER A 34 -9.24 29.03 -11.55
N SER A 35 -10.55 28.79 -11.39
CA SER A 35 -11.07 27.43 -11.17
C SER A 35 -10.61 26.47 -12.27
N ALA A 36 -10.32 26.99 -13.47
CA ALA A 36 -9.73 26.23 -14.56
C ALA A 36 -8.28 25.78 -14.29
N ALA A 37 -7.47 26.56 -13.57
CA ALA A 37 -6.12 26.16 -13.18
C ALA A 37 -6.14 25.05 -12.11
N VAL A 38 -7.00 25.20 -11.10
CA VAL A 38 -7.20 24.17 -10.06
C VAL A 38 -7.78 22.88 -10.66
N ASN A 39 -8.75 22.99 -11.57
CA ASN A 39 -9.34 21.83 -12.25
C ASN A 39 -8.33 21.15 -13.19
N MET A 40 -7.48 21.91 -13.89
CA MET A 40 -6.44 21.34 -14.76
C MET A 40 -5.39 20.57 -13.97
N ASP A 41 -5.04 21.03 -12.76
CA ASP A 41 -4.14 20.32 -11.85
C ASP A 41 -4.77 19.04 -11.28
N ILE A 42 -6.08 19.07 -10.96
CA ILE A 42 -6.83 17.87 -10.54
C ILE A 42 -6.95 16.85 -11.68
N ASP A 43 -7.26 17.29 -12.90
CA ASP A 43 -7.37 16.41 -14.07
C ASP A 43 -6.01 15.79 -14.43
N ARG A 44 -4.91 16.54 -14.29
CA ARG A 44 -3.56 16.02 -14.46
C ARG A 44 -3.20 15.00 -13.38
N PHE A 45 -3.53 15.29 -12.12
CA PHE A 45 -3.32 14.35 -11.01
C PHE A 45 -4.12 13.05 -11.23
N ASN A 46 -5.41 13.16 -11.54
CA ASN A 46 -6.28 12.02 -11.81
C ASN A 46 -5.79 11.17 -12.97
N ARG A 47 -5.35 11.79 -14.08
CA ARG A 47 -4.71 11.05 -15.18
C ARG A 47 -3.45 10.32 -14.72
N GLY A 48 -2.61 10.95 -13.91
CA GLY A 48 -1.42 10.31 -13.35
C GLY A 48 -1.75 9.09 -12.48
N ILE A 49 -2.80 9.18 -11.65
CA ILE A 49 -3.26 8.03 -10.84
C ILE A 49 -3.76 6.89 -11.74
N ILE A 50 -4.55 7.19 -12.77
CA ILE A 50 -5.05 6.19 -13.72
C ILE A 50 -3.88 5.48 -14.41
N GLU A 51 -2.90 6.23 -14.94
CA GLU A 51 -1.72 5.66 -15.59
C GLU A 51 -0.90 4.75 -14.66
N ILE A 52 -0.81 5.09 -13.37
CA ILE A 52 -0.13 4.27 -12.37
C ILE A 52 -0.91 2.97 -12.12
N GLN A 53 -2.24 3.07 -11.98
CA GLN A 53 -3.10 1.92 -11.75
C GLN A 53 -3.10 0.95 -12.94
N GLU A 54 -3.13 1.47 -14.17
CA GLU A 54 -3.03 0.66 -15.38
C GLU A 54 -1.71 -0.12 -15.42
N LYS A 55 -0.58 0.54 -15.16
CA LYS A 55 0.74 -0.12 -15.13
C LYS A 55 0.84 -1.16 -14.03
N LEU A 56 0.26 -0.90 -12.86
CA LEU A 56 0.27 -1.86 -11.76
C LEU A 56 -0.56 -3.09 -12.12
N PHE A 57 -1.74 -2.90 -12.70
CA PHE A 57 -2.59 -3.99 -13.18
C PHE A 57 -1.88 -4.85 -14.24
N ASP A 58 -1.23 -4.21 -15.22
CA ASP A 58 -0.46 -4.91 -16.25
C ASP A 58 0.69 -5.73 -15.65
N ALA A 59 1.39 -5.19 -14.65
CA ALA A 59 2.45 -5.90 -13.95
C ALA A 59 1.89 -7.10 -13.18
N GLU A 60 0.80 -6.94 -12.42
CA GLU A 60 0.15 -8.04 -11.71
C GLU A 60 -0.30 -9.15 -12.66
N MET A 61 -0.85 -8.79 -13.83
CA MET A 61 -1.27 -9.76 -14.83
C MET A 61 -0.08 -10.54 -15.41
N GLN A 62 1.05 -9.87 -15.66
CA GLN A 62 2.28 -10.53 -16.12
C GLN A 62 2.84 -11.50 -15.08
N VAL A 63 2.93 -11.07 -13.81
CA VAL A 63 3.41 -11.91 -12.70
C VAL A 63 2.50 -13.12 -12.53
N THR A 64 1.18 -12.92 -12.58
CA THR A 64 0.19 -14.01 -12.46
C THR A 64 0.31 -15.01 -13.61
N ARG A 65 0.47 -14.54 -14.84
CA ARG A 65 0.66 -15.41 -16.00
C ARG A 65 1.93 -16.26 -15.85
N LEU A 66 3.03 -15.65 -15.44
CA LEU A 66 4.28 -16.37 -15.21
C LEU A 66 4.14 -17.41 -14.08
N ALA A 67 3.43 -17.06 -13.01
CA ALA A 67 3.09 -17.99 -11.93
C ALA A 67 2.34 -19.24 -12.45
N ILE A 68 1.33 -19.05 -13.31
CA ILE A 68 0.58 -20.17 -13.93
C ILE A 68 1.51 -21.03 -14.80
N ASP A 69 2.33 -20.42 -15.64
CA ASP A 69 3.24 -21.15 -16.54
C ASP A 69 4.27 -21.98 -15.75
N LEU A 70 4.81 -21.42 -14.66
CA LEU A 70 5.74 -22.12 -13.77
C LEU A 70 5.06 -23.28 -13.03
N LEU A 71 3.87 -23.05 -12.46
CA LEU A 71 3.12 -24.11 -11.79
C LEU A 71 2.71 -25.24 -12.74
N GLY A 72 2.33 -24.89 -13.97
CA GLY A 72 2.05 -25.88 -15.02
C GLY A 72 3.24 -26.80 -15.30
N SER A 73 4.47 -26.29 -15.14
CA SER A 73 5.70 -27.05 -15.35
C SER A 73 6.01 -28.05 -14.21
N CYS A 74 5.43 -27.88 -13.02
CA CYS A 74 5.63 -28.76 -11.86
C CYS A 74 4.37 -29.55 -11.46
N GLY A 75 3.38 -29.65 -12.34
CA GLY A 75 2.16 -30.44 -12.07
C GLY A 75 1.15 -29.74 -11.17
N GLY A 76 1.17 -28.39 -11.14
CA GLY A 76 0.17 -27.57 -10.46
C GLY A 76 0.42 -27.32 -8.97
N ARG A 77 1.54 -27.81 -8.43
CA ARG A 77 1.92 -27.65 -7.02
C ARG A 77 3.44 -27.67 -6.86
N ILE A 78 3.95 -26.80 -6.01
CA ILE A 78 5.36 -26.78 -5.62
C ILE A 78 5.52 -26.48 -4.12
N SER A 79 6.53 -27.09 -3.51
CA SER A 79 6.97 -26.77 -2.16
C SER A 79 7.96 -25.61 -2.18
N LEU A 80 7.72 -24.62 -1.34
CA LEU A 80 8.58 -23.45 -1.17
C LEU A 80 8.97 -23.33 0.31
N ASN A 81 9.90 -22.41 0.61
CA ASN A 81 10.21 -22.02 1.98
C ASN A 81 10.61 -20.54 1.99
N ILE A 82 9.63 -19.67 1.80
CA ILE A 82 9.84 -18.22 1.75
C ILE A 82 8.94 -17.51 2.74
N GLU A 83 9.47 -16.44 3.32
CA GLU A 83 8.74 -15.57 4.22
C GLU A 83 8.22 -14.37 3.45
N ILE A 84 6.91 -14.16 3.47
CA ILE A 84 6.26 -13.00 2.88
C ILE A 84 5.51 -12.20 3.94
N PRO A 85 5.44 -10.86 3.81
CA PRO A 85 4.50 -10.09 4.59
C PRO A 85 3.06 -10.43 4.22
N TYR A 86 2.18 -10.55 5.22
CA TYR A 86 0.77 -10.83 4.99
C TYR A 86 -0.11 -10.02 5.96
N LEU A 87 -1.08 -9.32 5.40
CA LEU A 87 -2.06 -8.56 6.17
C LEU A 87 -3.38 -9.34 6.24
N SER A 88 -3.63 -9.96 7.38
CA SER A 88 -4.93 -10.57 7.67
C SER A 88 -5.85 -9.56 8.33
N ILE A 89 -7.12 -9.55 7.92
CA ILE A 89 -8.17 -8.71 8.54
C ILE A 89 -8.33 -9.05 10.04
N SER A 90 -8.16 -10.31 10.43
CA SER A 90 -8.41 -10.77 11.80
C SER A 90 -7.20 -10.64 12.73
N THR A 91 -5.99 -10.83 12.20
CA THR A 91 -4.76 -10.88 13.02
C THR A 91 -3.82 -9.70 12.78
N GLY A 92 -4.13 -8.84 11.82
CA GLY A 92 -3.24 -7.76 11.39
C GLY A 92 -2.05 -8.25 10.59
N TYR A 93 -1.02 -7.41 10.52
CA TYR A 93 0.20 -7.67 9.77
C TYR A 93 1.06 -8.72 10.46
N ARG A 94 1.49 -9.73 9.70
CA ARG A 94 2.44 -10.75 10.17
C ARG A 94 3.32 -11.24 9.03
N THR A 95 4.32 -12.03 9.38
CA THR A 95 5.05 -12.84 8.43
C THR A 95 4.27 -14.14 8.19
N PHE A 96 4.12 -14.52 6.92
CA PHE A 96 3.53 -15.76 6.45
C PHE A 96 4.62 -16.61 5.80
N ILE A 97 4.75 -17.86 6.22
CA ILE A 97 5.70 -18.79 5.60
C ILE A 97 4.98 -19.53 4.48
N VAL A 98 5.34 -19.23 3.24
CA VAL A 98 4.85 -19.96 2.07
C VAL A 98 5.58 -21.28 1.96
N GLU A 99 4.90 -22.35 2.37
CA GLU A 99 5.39 -23.72 2.31
C GLU A 99 4.92 -24.44 1.05
N THR A 100 3.73 -24.07 0.55
CA THR A 100 3.17 -24.64 -0.68
C THR A 100 2.60 -23.53 -1.55
N PHE A 101 2.93 -23.56 -2.83
CA PHE A 101 2.30 -22.76 -3.88
C PHE A 101 1.60 -23.69 -4.86
N PHE A 102 0.33 -23.44 -5.16
CA PHE A 102 -0.49 -24.37 -5.93
C PHE A 102 -1.67 -23.70 -6.64
N PHE A 103 -2.24 -24.42 -7.60
CA PHE A 103 -3.55 -24.11 -8.16
C PHE A 103 -4.63 -24.86 -7.37
N ASP A 104 -5.54 -24.12 -6.74
CA ASP A 104 -6.71 -24.65 -6.06
C ASP A 104 -7.81 -24.94 -7.11
N GLU A 105 -8.07 -26.22 -7.38
CA GLU A 105 -9.06 -26.63 -8.37
C GLU A 105 -10.50 -26.34 -7.92
N ASP A 106 -10.78 -26.41 -6.61
CA ASP A 106 -12.12 -26.18 -6.06
C ASP A 106 -12.52 -24.70 -6.18
N LEU A 107 -11.55 -23.81 -5.96
CA LEU A 107 -11.73 -22.36 -6.02
C LEU A 107 -11.28 -21.75 -7.35
N ASN A 108 -10.77 -22.58 -8.26
CA ASN A 108 -10.25 -22.20 -9.58
C ASN A 108 -9.32 -20.98 -9.54
N ARG A 109 -8.36 -21.00 -8.61
CA ARG A 109 -7.45 -19.87 -8.38
C ARG A 109 -6.09 -20.32 -7.87
N LEU A 110 -5.10 -19.45 -8.04
CA LEU A 110 -3.80 -19.62 -7.41
C LEU A 110 -3.90 -19.37 -5.90
N ALA A 111 -3.14 -20.15 -5.13
CA ALA A 111 -3.11 -20.04 -3.68
C ALA A 111 -1.75 -20.44 -3.11
N VAL A 112 -1.46 -19.90 -1.93
CA VAL A 112 -0.31 -20.30 -1.11
C VAL A 112 -0.80 -20.83 0.23
N ALA A 113 -0.05 -21.75 0.83
CA ALA A 113 -0.36 -22.29 2.14
C ALA A 113 0.84 -22.29 3.10
N GLU A 114 0.52 -22.04 4.37
CA GLU A 114 1.37 -22.23 5.54
C GLU A 114 0.85 -23.44 6.33
N ASN A 115 1.72 -24.40 6.66
CA ASN A 115 1.48 -25.55 7.53
C ASN A 115 0.18 -26.32 7.22
N SER A 116 -0.11 -26.53 5.92
CA SER A 116 -1.28 -27.24 5.40
C SER A 116 -2.66 -26.70 5.81
N GLY A 117 -2.74 -25.62 6.58
CA GLY A 117 -3.98 -25.22 7.27
C GLY A 117 -4.41 -23.78 7.00
N LEU A 118 -3.47 -22.87 6.74
CA LEU A 118 -3.77 -21.49 6.40
C LEU A 118 -3.49 -21.27 4.92
N VAL A 119 -4.53 -20.90 4.18
CA VAL A 119 -4.46 -20.62 2.75
C VAL A 119 -4.66 -19.12 2.53
N ALA A 120 -3.73 -18.49 1.81
CA ALA A 120 -3.91 -17.15 1.28
C ALA A 120 -4.15 -17.25 -0.23
N ALA A 121 -5.19 -16.58 -0.72
CA ALA A 121 -5.47 -16.53 -2.14
C ALA A 121 -4.48 -15.59 -2.84
N TRP A 122 -4.18 -15.85 -4.10
CA TRP A 122 -3.20 -15.06 -4.85
C TRP A 122 -3.54 -13.57 -4.92
N ASP A 123 -4.82 -13.23 -5.01
CA ASP A 123 -5.33 -11.85 -5.02
C ASP A 123 -5.21 -11.14 -3.67
N GLU A 124 -5.02 -11.87 -2.57
CA GLU A 124 -4.82 -11.32 -1.23
C GLU A 124 -3.34 -10.96 -0.94
N ILE A 125 -2.44 -11.33 -1.84
CA ILE A 125 -0.99 -11.13 -1.70
C ILE A 125 -0.57 -9.88 -2.48
N ASP A 126 0.31 -9.07 -1.89
CA ASP A 126 0.88 -7.90 -2.59
C ASP A 126 1.80 -8.31 -3.76
N ILE A 127 1.98 -7.40 -4.71
CA ILE A 127 2.74 -7.68 -5.93
C ILE A 127 4.21 -8.06 -5.64
N GLN A 128 4.85 -7.45 -4.63
CA GLN A 128 6.24 -7.75 -4.31
C GLN A 128 6.39 -9.18 -3.76
N SER A 129 5.45 -9.61 -2.92
CA SER A 129 5.40 -10.98 -2.42
C SER A 129 5.12 -11.99 -3.53
N LYS A 130 4.24 -11.66 -4.49
CA LYS A 130 4.00 -12.47 -5.70
C LYS A 130 5.27 -12.64 -6.53
N GLU A 131 6.01 -11.55 -6.75
CA GLU A 131 7.30 -11.59 -7.48
C GLU A 131 8.32 -12.50 -6.78
N LEU A 132 8.39 -12.44 -5.45
CA LEU A 132 9.27 -13.31 -4.67
C LEU A 132 8.90 -14.79 -4.83
N ILE A 133 7.62 -15.14 -4.73
CA ILE A 133 7.10 -16.51 -4.93
C ILE A 133 7.48 -17.02 -6.32
N VAL A 134 7.24 -16.20 -7.35
CA VAL A 134 7.54 -16.55 -8.75
C VAL A 134 9.03 -16.75 -8.97
N ASN A 135 9.87 -15.85 -8.44
CA ASN A 135 11.31 -15.93 -8.59
C ASN A 135 11.89 -17.17 -7.91
N GLU A 136 11.45 -17.48 -6.68
CA GLU A 136 11.89 -18.69 -5.98
C GLU A 136 11.47 -19.95 -6.74
N THR A 137 10.22 -20.00 -7.22
CA THR A 137 9.73 -21.10 -8.04
C THR A 137 10.59 -21.29 -9.29
N TYR A 138 10.91 -20.20 -10.00
CA TYR A 138 11.77 -20.24 -11.19
C TYR A 138 13.17 -20.75 -10.87
N MET A 139 13.77 -20.28 -9.76
CA MET A 139 15.10 -20.70 -9.33
C MET A 139 15.15 -22.19 -8.99
N LEU A 140 14.15 -22.72 -8.27
CA LEU A 140 14.05 -24.15 -7.96
C LEU A 140 13.96 -24.99 -9.23
N LEU A 141 13.04 -24.65 -10.14
CA LEU A 141 12.86 -25.40 -11.39
C LEU A 141 14.10 -25.35 -12.28
N THR A 142 14.79 -24.21 -12.31
CA THR A 142 16.02 -24.05 -13.09
C THR A 142 17.18 -24.83 -12.46
N SER A 143 17.30 -24.79 -11.13
CA SER A 143 18.28 -25.54 -10.36
C SER A 143 18.12 -27.05 -10.60
N ASP A 144 16.91 -27.58 -10.42
CA ASP A 144 16.61 -29.00 -10.63
C ASP A 144 16.97 -29.45 -12.05
N ARG A 145 16.65 -28.62 -13.05
CA ARG A 145 17.01 -28.90 -14.44
C ARG A 145 18.52 -28.93 -14.67
N ILE A 146 19.28 -28.04 -14.02
CA ILE A 146 20.74 -28.02 -14.12
C ILE A 146 21.32 -29.27 -13.45
N PHE A 147 20.88 -29.59 -12.23
CA PHE A 147 21.35 -30.76 -11.49
C PHE A 147 21.06 -32.06 -12.23
N ASN A 148 19.83 -32.25 -12.72
CA ASN A 148 19.47 -33.45 -13.47
C ASN A 148 20.30 -33.61 -14.75
N ARG A 149 20.57 -32.50 -15.46
CA ARG A 149 21.45 -32.51 -16.65
C ARG A 149 22.92 -32.83 -16.33
N LEU A 150 23.40 -32.49 -15.13
CA LEU A 150 24.76 -32.80 -14.70
C LEU A 150 24.86 -34.28 -14.33
N ALA A 151 23.88 -34.81 -13.58
CA ALA A 151 23.82 -36.23 -13.22
C ALA A 151 23.77 -37.14 -14.46
N GLU A 152 22.93 -36.80 -15.45
CA GLU A 152 22.84 -37.55 -16.72
C GLU A 152 24.17 -37.61 -17.51
N LYS A 153 25.08 -36.65 -17.29
CA LYS A 153 26.39 -36.63 -17.96
C LYS A 153 27.47 -37.40 -17.18
N GLU A 154 27.30 -37.60 -15.88
CA GLU A 154 28.23 -38.39 -15.07
C GLU A 154 28.03 -39.90 -15.30
N ASP A 155 26.80 -40.34 -15.61
CA ASP A 155 26.47 -41.75 -15.89
C ASP A 155 27.01 -42.28 -17.25
N ILE A 156 27.70 -41.44 -18.04
CA ILE A 156 28.24 -41.79 -19.37
C ILE A 156 29.76 -42.09 -19.34
N ASN A 157 30.41 -42.03 -18.18
CA ASN A 157 31.84 -42.36 -18.01
C ASN A 157 32.09 -43.62 -17.17
#